data_AF-A0A951F9N0-F1
#
_entry.id   AF-A0A951F9N0-F1
#
_cell.length_a   1.000
_cell.length_b   1.000
_cell.length_c   1.000
_cell.angle_alpha   90.00
_cell.angle_beta   90.00
_cell.angle_gamma   90.00
#
_symmetry.space_group_name_H-M   'P 1'
#
loop_
_entity.id
_entity.type
_entity.pdbx_description
1 polymer ?
#
loop_
_entity_poly.entity_id
_entity_poly.type
_entity_poly.pdbx_seq_one_letter_code
_entity_poly.pdbx_strand_id
1 'polypeptide(L)'
;MSNYLFFIEANTSGSGVHALRKTHELGWQPVLFTRKPSLYAGADATGATIVTCETNDLPVLRAAIDALLSEQPGTVVGITTTSEFYVETVAVLAAERSLPTNPPAMIRACRNKGQTRQRLTEAGLPQPRFVIVQQ
;
A
#
# COMPACT_ATOMS: atom_id res chain seq x y z
N MET A 1 -4.14 23.91 -0.05
CA MET A 1 -3.70 22.71 -0.79
C MET A 1 -3.94 21.52 0.11
N SER A 2 -4.51 20.42 -0.41
CA SER A 2 -4.81 19.23 0.38
C SER A 2 -3.55 18.43 0.68
N ASN A 3 -3.48 17.83 1.87
CA ASN A 3 -2.46 16.86 2.23
C ASN A 3 -3.05 15.46 2.04
N TYR A 4 -2.55 14.69 1.09
CA TYR A 4 -3.08 13.38 0.74
C TYR A 4 -2.30 12.24 1.38
N LEU A 5 -3.01 11.27 1.93
CA LEU A 5 -2.45 9.95 2.24
C LEU A 5 -3.11 8.92 1.33
N PHE A 6 -2.31 8.32 0.45
CA PHE A 6 -2.80 7.36 -0.53
C PHE A 6 -2.78 5.94 0.02
N PHE A 7 -3.84 5.19 -0.24
CA PHE A 7 -4.00 3.79 0.07
C PHE A 7 -4.06 2.99 -1.23
N ILE A 8 -3.08 2.12 -1.49
CA ILE A 8 -3.11 1.21 -2.64
C ILE A 8 -3.72 -0.11 -2.18
N GLU A 9 -5.02 -0.27 -2.49
CA GLU A 9 -5.90 -1.25 -1.87
C GLU A 9 -5.86 -1.20 -0.33
N ALA A 10 -6.72 -1.99 0.29
CA ALA A 10 -6.74 -2.15 1.73
C ALA A 10 -7.12 -3.60 2.06
N ASN A 11 -7.10 -3.99 3.32
CA ASN A 11 -7.73 -5.26 3.67
C ASN A 11 -9.25 -5.13 3.66
N THR A 12 -9.93 -6.25 3.42
CA THR A 12 -11.39 -6.32 3.27
C THR A 12 -12.11 -6.75 4.56
N SER A 13 -11.36 -7.02 5.64
CA SER A 13 -11.91 -7.38 6.95
C SER A 13 -12.31 -6.18 7.82
N GLY A 14 -12.26 -4.97 7.26
CA GLY A 14 -12.77 -3.73 7.87
C GLY A 14 -11.71 -2.79 8.44
N SER A 15 -10.51 -3.26 8.78
CA SER A 15 -9.48 -2.33 9.31
C SER A 15 -8.94 -1.36 8.27
N GLY A 16 -9.06 -1.68 6.98
CA GLY A 16 -8.79 -0.77 5.87
C GLY A 16 -9.67 0.47 5.93
N VAL A 17 -10.98 0.28 6.13
CA VAL A 17 -11.94 1.38 6.30
C VAL A 17 -11.64 2.17 7.57
N HIS A 18 -11.19 1.52 8.65
CA HIS A 18 -10.73 2.24 9.86
C HIS A 18 -9.52 3.15 9.58
N ALA A 19 -8.56 2.70 8.77
CA ALA A 19 -7.39 3.50 8.43
C ALA A 19 -7.76 4.72 7.56
N LEU A 20 -8.70 4.57 6.62
CA LEU A 20 -9.23 5.69 5.84
C LEU A 20 -9.91 6.72 6.73
N ARG A 21 -10.81 6.27 7.62
CA ARG A 21 -11.47 7.16 8.59
C ARG A 21 -10.45 7.87 9.47
N LYS A 22 -9.46 7.14 9.98
CA LYS A 22 -8.44 7.73 10.85
C LYS A 22 -7.63 8.81 10.15
N THR A 23 -7.33 8.61 8.86
CA THR A 23 -6.64 9.61 8.03
C THR A 23 -7.43 10.91 7.96
N HIS A 24 -8.74 10.81 7.72
CA HIS A 24 -9.63 11.96 7.69
C HIS A 24 -9.72 12.66 9.06
N GLU A 25 -9.84 11.90 10.16
CA GLU A 25 -9.82 12.44 11.53
C GLU A 25 -8.53 13.18 11.89
N LEU A 26 -7.40 12.80 11.27
CA LEU A 26 -6.11 13.48 11.44
C LEU A 26 -5.97 14.74 10.57
N GLY A 27 -6.98 15.10 9.78
CA GLY A 27 -6.99 16.28 8.93
C GLY A 27 -6.28 16.12 7.58
N TRP A 28 -5.98 14.88 7.18
CA TRP A 28 -5.48 14.57 5.84
C TRP A 28 -6.61 14.02 4.97
N GLN A 29 -6.49 14.20 3.65
CA GLN A 29 -7.43 13.64 2.68
C GLN A 29 -7.04 12.19 2.36
N PRO A 30 -7.83 11.18 2.76
CA PRO A 30 -7.59 9.81 2.34
C PRO A 30 -7.96 9.65 0.87
N VAL A 31 -7.13 8.90 0.13
CA VAL A 31 -7.45 8.46 -1.22
C VAL A 31 -7.23 6.95 -1.33
N LEU A 32 -8.27 6.22 -1.71
CA LEU A 32 -8.20 4.78 -1.93
C LEU A 32 -8.12 4.49 -3.43
N PHE A 33 -7.00 3.93 -3.87
CA PHE A 33 -6.83 3.34 -5.20
C PHE A 33 -7.24 1.86 -5.12
N THR A 34 -8.22 1.45 -5.92
CA THR A 34 -8.70 0.07 -5.93
C THR A 34 -9.22 -0.37 -7.28
N ARG A 35 -9.06 -1.65 -7.62
CA ARG A 35 -9.72 -2.25 -8.79
C ARG A 35 -11.21 -2.51 -8.59
N LYS A 36 -11.66 -2.61 -7.34
CA LYS A 36 -13.04 -3.01 -7.02
C LYS A 36 -13.53 -2.34 -5.73
N PRO A 37 -14.09 -1.12 -5.83
CA PRO A 37 -14.61 -0.37 -4.68
C PRO A 37 -15.60 -1.14 -3.80
N SER A 38 -16.41 -2.02 -4.40
CA SER A 38 -17.39 -2.84 -3.69
C SER A 38 -16.80 -3.83 -2.68
N LEU A 39 -15.47 -4.02 -2.66
CA LEU A 39 -14.78 -4.79 -1.62
C LEU A 39 -14.67 -4.03 -0.28
N TYR A 40 -14.89 -2.71 -0.27
CA TYR A 40 -14.67 -1.85 0.90
C TYR A 40 -15.96 -1.15 1.32
N ALA A 41 -16.91 -1.93 1.82
CA ALA A 41 -18.17 -1.40 2.34
C ALA A 41 -17.91 -0.31 3.41
N GLY A 42 -18.49 0.87 3.20
CA GLY A 42 -18.34 2.02 4.10
C GLY A 42 -17.12 2.91 3.84
N ALA A 43 -16.31 2.66 2.81
CA ALA A 43 -15.21 3.55 2.42
C ALA A 43 -15.71 4.95 2.04
N ASP A 44 -16.83 5.08 1.33
CA ASP A 44 -17.40 6.39 0.96
C ASP A 44 -17.77 7.22 2.21
N ALA A 45 -18.19 6.56 3.29
CA ALA A 45 -18.56 7.21 4.55
C ALA A 45 -17.34 7.68 5.38
N THR A 46 -16.10 7.42 4.93
CA THR A 46 -14.90 7.89 5.64
C THR A 46 -14.39 9.23 5.13
N GLY A 47 -15.03 9.83 4.11
CA GLY A 47 -14.51 11.01 3.42
C GLY A 47 -13.33 10.71 2.50
N ALA A 48 -13.12 9.43 2.13
CA ALA A 48 -12.06 9.05 1.20
C ALA A 48 -12.48 9.33 -0.24
N THR A 49 -11.54 9.84 -1.03
CA THR A 49 -11.67 9.85 -2.49
C THR A 49 -11.37 8.45 -3.01
N ILE A 50 -12.27 7.85 -3.78
CA ILE A 50 -12.05 6.52 -4.36
C ILE A 50 -11.63 6.68 -5.83
N VAL A 51 -10.46 6.14 -6.16
CA VAL A 51 -9.93 6.08 -7.53
C VAL A 51 -9.96 4.64 -8.00
N THR A 52 -10.71 4.37 -9.06
CA THR A 52 -10.81 3.01 -9.61
C THR A 52 -9.78 2.80 -10.71
N CYS A 53 -8.86 1.84 -10.54
CA CYS A 53 -7.83 1.50 -11.53
C CYS A 53 -7.32 0.06 -11.35
N GLU A 54 -6.59 -0.48 -12.34
CA GLU A 54 -5.90 -1.77 -12.17
C GLU A 54 -4.73 -1.60 -11.19
N THR A 55 -4.82 -2.18 -10.00
CA THR A 55 -3.86 -2.00 -8.92
C THR A 55 -2.69 -2.99 -8.99
N ASN A 56 -2.79 -4.06 -9.78
CA ASN A 56 -1.68 -4.99 -10.00
C ASN A 56 -0.73 -4.54 -11.11
N ASP A 57 -1.05 -3.43 -11.79
CA ASP A 57 -0.22 -2.84 -12.84
C ASP A 57 0.37 -1.50 -12.32
N LEU A 58 1.68 -1.51 -12.08
CA LEU A 58 2.39 -0.37 -11.51
C LEU A 58 2.38 0.87 -12.44
N PRO A 59 2.65 0.75 -13.76
CA PRO A 59 2.39 1.83 -14.72
C PRO A 59 0.98 2.42 -14.64
N VAL A 60 -0.07 1.60 -14.56
CA VAL A 60 -1.46 2.09 -14.45
C VAL A 60 -1.67 2.87 -13.15
N LEU A 61 -1.11 2.38 -12.03
CA LEU A 61 -1.16 3.09 -10.75
C LEU A 61 -0.47 4.45 -10.80
N ARG A 62 0.70 4.56 -11.44
CA ARG A 62 1.41 5.84 -11.60
C ARG A 62 0.56 6.83 -12.37
N ALA A 63 0.00 6.40 -13.51
CA ALA A 63 -0.86 7.24 -14.33
C ALA A 63 -2.12 7.71 -13.56
N ALA A 64 -2.74 6.84 -12.77
CA ALA A 64 -3.89 7.20 -11.95
C ALA A 64 -3.54 8.23 -10.86
N ILE A 65 -2.38 8.09 -10.22
CA ILE A 65 -1.88 9.07 -9.24
C ILE A 65 -1.61 10.42 -9.91
N ASP A 66 -0.93 10.42 -11.05
CA ASP A 66 -0.56 11.66 -11.74
C ASP A 66 -1.81 12.39 -12.29
N ALA A 67 -2.80 11.65 -12.79
CA ALA A 67 -4.09 12.20 -13.20
C ALA A 67 -4.81 12.88 -12.02
N LEU A 68 -4.90 12.21 -10.87
CA LEU A 68 -5.50 12.79 -9.66
C LEU A 68 -4.79 14.07 -9.22
N LEU A 69 -3.45 14.08 -9.20
CA LEU A 69 -2.68 15.25 -8.76
C LEU A 69 -2.74 16.41 -9.76
N SER A 70 -2.95 16.12 -11.04
CA SER A 70 -3.18 17.14 -12.08
C SER A 70 -4.55 17.80 -11.90
N GLU A 71 -5.60 17.01 -11.66
CA GLU A 71 -6.96 17.52 -11.45
C GLU A 71 -7.14 18.22 -10.09
N GLN A 72 -6.49 17.68 -9.04
CA GLN A 72 -6.65 18.14 -7.67
C GLN A 72 -5.27 18.34 -7.00
N PRO A 73 -4.57 19.45 -7.30
CA PRO A 73 -3.24 19.71 -6.78
C PRO A 73 -3.17 19.67 -5.24
N GLY A 74 -2.18 18.96 -4.73
CA GLY A 74 -1.93 18.83 -3.30
C GLY A 74 -0.62 18.12 -3.00
N THR A 75 -0.29 18.02 -1.72
CA THR A 75 0.94 17.38 -1.25
C THR A 75 0.64 15.95 -0.86
N VAL A 76 1.34 14.99 -1.47
CA VAL A 76 1.29 13.59 -1.03
C VAL A 76 2.18 13.45 0.19
N VAL A 77 1.58 13.22 1.36
CA VAL A 77 2.32 13.07 2.63
C VAL A 77 2.69 11.60 2.91
N GLY A 78 2.10 10.66 2.18
CA GLY A 78 2.43 9.24 2.29
C GLY A 78 1.68 8.38 1.28
N ILE A 79 2.20 7.17 1.07
CA ILE A 79 1.58 6.10 0.30
C ILE A 79 1.68 4.83 1.15
N THR A 80 0.56 4.18 1.40
CA THR A 80 0.48 3.04 2.32
C THR A 80 -0.58 2.04 1.89
N THR A 81 -0.68 0.93 2.60
CA THR A 81 -1.72 -0.08 2.43
C THR A 81 -1.91 -0.85 3.74
N THR A 82 -3.12 -1.39 3.94
CA THR A 82 -3.38 -2.41 4.97
C THR A 82 -3.46 -3.82 4.37
N SER A 83 -3.26 -3.95 3.06
CA SER A 83 -3.23 -5.23 2.36
C SER A 83 -1.81 -5.75 2.23
N GLU A 84 -1.56 -6.97 2.71
CA GLU A 84 -0.25 -7.61 2.55
C GLU A 84 0.13 -7.69 1.06
N PHE A 85 -0.83 -7.87 0.15
CA PHE A 85 -0.59 -8.00 -1.28
C PHE A 85 0.10 -6.79 -1.92
N TYR A 86 -0.02 -5.61 -1.33
CA TYR A 86 0.42 -4.36 -1.94
C TYR A 86 1.58 -3.69 -1.17
N VAL A 87 2.11 -4.32 -0.11
CA VAL A 87 3.18 -3.68 0.70
C VAL A 87 4.45 -3.39 -0.11
N GLU A 88 4.75 -4.23 -1.12
CA GLU A 88 5.87 -3.97 -2.03
C GLU A 88 5.55 -2.84 -3.01
N THR A 89 4.34 -2.85 -3.58
CA THR A 89 3.84 -1.82 -4.50
C THR A 89 3.91 -0.43 -3.88
N VAL A 90 3.42 -0.27 -2.64
CA VAL A 90 3.46 1.02 -1.94
C VAL A 90 4.88 1.44 -1.60
N ALA A 91 5.76 0.49 -1.28
CA ALA A 91 7.15 0.81 -1.00
C ALA A 91 7.87 1.36 -2.22
N VAL A 92 7.59 0.80 -3.41
CA VAL A 92 8.12 1.29 -4.69
C VAL A 92 7.61 2.71 -4.97
N LEU A 93 6.28 2.91 -4.92
CA LEU A 93 5.66 4.21 -5.21
C LEU A 93 6.11 5.30 -4.23
N ALA A 94 6.25 4.98 -2.94
CA ALA A 94 6.75 5.90 -1.93
C ALA A 94 8.22 6.26 -2.18
N ALA A 95 9.08 5.28 -2.50
CA ALA A 95 10.50 5.51 -2.76
C ALA A 95 10.70 6.42 -4.00
N GLU A 96 9.95 6.19 -5.08
CA GLU A 96 9.98 7.02 -6.30
C GLU A 96 9.65 8.50 -6.01
N ARG A 97 8.83 8.75 -4.99
CA ARG A 97 8.42 10.09 -4.56
C ARG A 97 9.23 10.62 -3.39
N SER A 98 10.33 9.96 -3.01
CA SER A 98 11.16 10.32 -1.86
C SER A 98 10.38 10.43 -0.54
N LEU A 99 9.31 9.64 -0.40
CA LEU A 99 8.49 9.57 0.82
C LEU A 99 9.08 8.54 1.80
N PRO A 100 8.82 8.67 3.12
CA PRO A 100 9.25 7.69 4.09
C PRO A 100 8.76 6.28 3.75
N THR A 101 9.69 5.34 3.56
CA THR A 101 9.38 3.94 3.26
C THR A 101 10.55 3.02 3.58
N ASN A 102 10.26 1.73 3.74
CA ASN A 102 11.28 0.69 3.75
C ASN A 102 11.78 0.42 2.32
N PRO A 103 13.04 -0.02 2.13
CA PRO A 103 13.55 -0.35 0.80
C PRO A 103 12.69 -1.44 0.12
N PRO A 104 12.22 -1.24 -1.12
CA PRO A 104 11.35 -2.21 -1.81
C PRO A 104 11.93 -3.62 -1.88
N ALA A 105 13.25 -3.75 -2.09
CA ALA A 105 13.94 -5.03 -2.11
C ALA A 105 13.86 -5.78 -0.76
N MET A 106 13.85 -5.05 0.37
CA MET A 106 13.71 -5.65 1.70
C MET A 106 12.29 -6.10 1.95
N ILE A 107 11.30 -5.29 1.53
CA ILE A 107 9.89 -5.70 1.61
C ILE A 107 9.63 -6.96 0.78
N ARG A 108 10.14 -7.03 -0.46
CA ARG A 108 10.06 -8.23 -1.31
C ARG A 108 10.61 -9.47 -0.61
N ALA A 109 11.77 -9.34 0.05
CA ALA A 109 12.38 -10.45 0.78
C ALA A 109 11.55 -10.88 2.00
N CYS A 110 10.96 -9.94 2.74
CA CYS A 110 10.07 -10.22 3.87
C CYS A 110 8.76 -10.91 3.43
N ARG A 111 8.24 -10.58 2.24
CA ARG A 111 7.06 -11.25 1.69
C ARG A 111 7.33 -12.67 1.22
N ASN A 112 8.51 -12.91 0.68
CA ASN A 112 8.91 -14.24 0.25
C ASN A 112 9.32 -15.07 1.47
N LYS A 113 8.47 -16.02 1.88
CA LYS A 113 8.73 -16.90 3.03
C LYS A 113 10.08 -17.61 2.94
N GLY A 114 10.48 -18.08 1.75
CA GLY A 114 11.77 -18.73 1.53
C GLY A 114 12.95 -17.79 1.80
N GLN A 115 12.93 -16.59 1.21
CA GLN A 115 13.96 -15.57 1.44
C GLN A 115 13.99 -15.07 2.88
N THR A 116 12.82 -14.93 3.51
CA THR A 116 12.72 -14.59 4.93
C THR A 116 13.43 -15.64 5.78
N ARG A 117 13.16 -16.93 5.55
CA ARG A 117 13.82 -18.03 6.29
C ARG A 117 15.33 -18.06 6.06
N GLN A 118 15.77 -17.85 4.82
CA GLN A 118 17.20 -17.73 4.49
C GLN A 118 17.86 -16.59 5.28
N ARG A 119 17.30 -15.38 5.24
CA ARG A 119 17.84 -14.22 5.96
C ARG A 119 17.85 -14.38 7.48
N LEU A 120 16.79 -14.97 8.05
CA LEU A 120 16.78 -15.27 9.48
C LEU A 120 17.86 -16.30 9.85
N THR A 121 18.19 -17.23 8.94
CA THR A 121 19.25 -18.23 9.16
C THR A 121 20.62 -17.57 9.14
N GLU A 122 20.86 -16.73 8.13
CA GLU A 122 22.09 -15.94 7.99
C GLU A 122 22.32 -15.01 9.19
N ALA A 123 21.25 -14.46 9.78
CA ALA A 123 21.30 -13.64 10.98
C ALA A 123 21.45 -14.44 12.29
N GLY A 124 21.47 -15.78 12.24
CA GLY A 124 21.59 -16.63 13.42
C GLY A 124 20.34 -16.66 14.31
N LEU A 125 19.16 -16.29 13.78
CA LEU A 125 17.91 -16.24 14.55
C LEU A 125 17.22 -17.62 14.61
N PRO A 126 16.64 -18.00 15.76
CA PRO A 126 15.91 -19.26 15.89
C PRO A 126 14.71 -19.35 14.94
N GLN A 127 14.56 -20.49 14.25
CA GLN A 127 13.44 -20.73 13.34
C GLN A 127 13.17 -22.24 13.11
N PRO A 128 11.97 -22.61 12.65
CA PRO A 128 11.66 -23.99 12.25
C PRO A 128 12.54 -24.47 11.08
N ARG A 129 12.85 -25.77 11.06
CA ARG A 129 13.46 -26.41 9.87
C ARG A 129 12.54 -26.22 8.67
N PHE A 130 13.13 -25.87 7.52
CA PHE A 130 12.38 -25.63 6.29
C PHE A 130 13.11 -26.18 5.07
N VAL A 131 12.36 -26.36 3.98
CA VAL A 131 12.88 -26.63 2.64
C VAL A 131 12.05 -25.82 1.65
N ILE A 132 12.68 -25.28 0.61
CA ILE A 132 12.00 -24.57 -0.47
C ILE A 132 11.65 -25.61 -1.54
N VAL A 133 10.38 -25.65 -1.97
CA VAL A 133 9.90 -26.51 -3.05
C VAL A 133 9.55 -25.61 -4.24
N GLN A 134 10.03 -25.97 -5.43
CA GLN A 134 9.67 -25.31 -6.69
C GLN A 134 8.53 -26.08 -7.35
N GLN A 135 7.55 -25.34 -7.89
CA GLN A 135 6.44 -25.88 -8.69
C GLN A 135 6.76 -25.79 -10.17
#